data_AF-V4ALC6-F1
#
_entry.id   AF-V4ALC6-F1
#
_cell.length_a   1.000
_cell.length_b   1.000
_cell.length_c   1.000
_cell.angle_alpha   90.00
_cell.angle_beta   90.00
_cell.angle_gamma   90.00
#
_symmetry.space_group_name_H-M   'P 1'
#
loop_
_entity.id
_entity.type
_entity.pdbx_description
1 polymer ?
#
loop_
_entity_poly.entity_id
_entity_poly.type
_entity_poly.pdbx_seq_one_letter_code
_entity_poly.pdbx_strand_id
1 'polypeptide(L)'
;MAAVGWYRQCDLIHNTRDMDIEIYAKHYKPTMKKSLGSHDLYLIRELGKLQDSFEMTFKKYSIRLDVFCLYEGKDDNWTGAVGGNGTKYRSHLVNFLVEA
;
A
#
# COMPACT_ATOMS: atom_id res chain seq x y z
N MET A 1 8.19 0.30 3.82
CA MET A 1 9.49 -0.36 4.08
C MET A 1 10.25 -0.81 2.82
N ALA A 2 9.57 -1.30 1.76
CA ALA A 2 10.22 -1.81 0.57
C ALA A 2 11.09 -0.77 -0.18
N ALA A 3 10.56 0.43 -0.41
CA ALA A 3 11.29 1.50 -1.11
C ALA A 3 12.59 1.93 -0.39
N VAL A 4 12.56 2.01 0.95
CA VAL A 4 13.73 2.39 1.76
C VAL A 4 14.81 1.31 1.72
N GLY A 5 14.44 0.04 1.78
CA GLY A 5 15.38 -1.06 1.62
C GLY A 5 16.04 -1.04 0.24
N TRP A 6 15.22 -0.95 -0.81
CA TRP A 6 15.70 -0.90 -2.18
C TRP A 6 16.69 0.25 -2.40
N TYR A 7 16.36 1.46 -1.96
CA TYR A 7 17.23 2.63 -2.11
C TYR A 7 18.54 2.50 -1.33
N ARG A 8 18.52 1.93 -0.12
CA ARG A 8 19.71 1.90 0.76
C ARG A 8 20.66 0.74 0.49
N GLN A 9 20.12 -0.42 0.12
CA GLN A 9 20.90 -1.66 0.07
C GLN A 9 20.47 -2.60 -1.08
N CYS A 10 19.68 -2.12 -2.04
CA CYS A 10 19.15 -2.91 -3.16
C CYS A 10 18.44 -4.20 -2.71
N ASP A 11 17.89 -4.20 -1.50
CA ASP A 11 17.28 -5.37 -0.87
C ASP A 11 16.27 -4.95 0.20
N LEU A 12 15.44 -5.87 0.66
CA LEU A 12 14.58 -5.64 1.81
C LEU A 12 15.42 -5.38 3.07
N ILE A 13 14.93 -4.51 3.96
CA ILE A 13 15.59 -4.26 5.24
C ILE A 13 15.58 -5.54 6.06
N HIS A 14 16.76 -6.05 6.43
CA HIS A 14 16.87 -7.23 7.27
C HIS A 14 16.06 -7.09 8.57
N ASN A 15 15.41 -8.18 8.98
CA ASN A 15 14.51 -8.26 10.15
C ASN A 15 13.17 -7.51 10.04
N THR A 16 12.81 -6.95 8.87
CA THR A 16 11.41 -6.57 8.66
C THR A 16 10.54 -7.81 8.41
N ARG A 17 9.31 -7.76 8.91
CA ARG A 17 8.24 -8.71 8.58
C ARG A 17 7.06 -8.03 7.91
N ASP A 18 7.23 -6.77 7.52
CA ASP A 18 6.20 -5.96 6.91
C ASP A 18 6.67 -5.37 5.58
N MET A 19 5.77 -5.41 4.61
CA MET A 19 5.99 -4.88 3.27
C MET A 19 4.81 -3.98 2.90
N ASP A 20 5.10 -2.70 2.73
CA ASP A 20 4.14 -1.74 2.20
C ASP A 20 4.38 -1.56 0.70
N ILE A 21 3.30 -1.62 -0.09
CA ILE A 21 3.29 -1.22 -1.50
C ILE A 21 2.14 -0.27 -1.77
N GLU A 22 2.33 0.60 -2.76
CA GLU A 22 1.30 1.51 -3.24
C GLU A 22 0.88 1.13 -4.66
N ILE A 23 -0.42 1.15 -4.93
CA ILE A 23 -0.98 0.99 -6.26
C ILE A 23 -1.87 2.18 -6.59
N TYR A 24 -1.86 2.64 -7.84
CA TYR A 24 -2.82 3.65 -8.26
C TYR A 24 -4.25 3.11 -8.12
N ALA A 25 -5.12 3.86 -7.45
CA ALA A 25 -6.52 3.49 -7.21
C ALA A 25 -7.27 3.22 -8.52
N LYS A 26 -6.98 3.99 -9.58
CA LYS A 26 -7.53 3.78 -10.94
C LYS A 26 -7.14 2.45 -11.58
N HIS A 27 -6.06 1.82 -11.12
CA HIS A 27 -5.61 0.51 -11.61
C HIS A 27 -6.08 -0.65 -10.73
N TYR A 28 -6.73 -0.38 -9.61
CA TYR A 28 -7.29 -1.40 -8.76
C TYR A 28 -8.32 -2.24 -9.54
N LYS A 29 -8.20 -3.56 -9.43
CA LYS A 29 -9.20 -4.51 -9.93
C LYS A 29 -9.63 -5.41 -8.78
N PRO A 30 -10.94 -5.69 -8.61
CA PRO A 30 -11.41 -6.62 -7.57
C PRO A 30 -10.74 -8.00 -7.64
N THR A 31 -10.30 -8.42 -8.83
CA THR A 31 -9.56 -9.67 -9.05
C THR A 31 -8.18 -9.71 -8.41
N MET A 32 -7.59 -8.55 -8.04
CA MET A 32 -6.32 -8.48 -7.33
C MET A 32 -6.38 -9.18 -5.98
N LYS A 33 -7.51 -9.05 -5.26
CA LYS A 33 -7.73 -9.74 -3.98
C LYS A 33 -7.61 -11.25 -4.14
N LYS A 34 -8.24 -11.79 -5.19
CA LYS A 34 -8.20 -13.21 -5.53
C LYS A 34 -6.78 -13.65 -5.95
N SER A 35 -6.09 -12.83 -6.72
CA SER A 35 -4.76 -13.15 -7.27
C SER A 35 -3.68 -13.15 -6.17
N LEU A 36 -3.76 -12.21 -5.22
CA LEU A 36 -2.92 -12.21 -4.04
C LEU A 36 -3.28 -13.39 -3.12
N GLY A 37 -4.59 -13.62 -2.91
CA GLY A 37 -5.12 -14.73 -2.13
C GLY A 37 -4.70 -16.13 -2.61
N SER A 38 -4.49 -16.33 -3.91
CA SER A 38 -4.18 -17.65 -4.48
C SER A 38 -2.77 -18.18 -4.15
N HIS A 39 -1.94 -17.42 -3.43
CA HIS A 39 -0.56 -17.76 -3.08
C HIS A 39 -0.34 -17.90 -1.56
N ASP A 40 -1.39 -18.26 -0.81
CA ASP A 40 -1.48 -18.33 0.65
C ASP A 40 -1.23 -16.99 1.38
N LEU A 41 -1.41 -15.87 0.68
CA LEU A 41 -1.50 -14.55 1.31
C LEU A 41 -2.95 -14.30 1.68
N TYR A 42 -3.29 -14.50 2.94
CA TYR A 42 -4.67 -14.35 3.41
C TYR A 42 -4.99 -12.87 3.59
N LEU A 43 -6.09 -12.40 2.99
CA LEU A 43 -6.63 -11.08 3.28
C LEU A 43 -7.16 -11.07 4.72
N ILE A 44 -6.52 -10.29 5.59
CA ILE A 44 -6.90 -10.22 7.02
C ILE A 44 -7.60 -8.91 7.39
N ARG A 45 -7.52 -7.89 6.53
CA ARG A 45 -8.09 -6.57 6.80
C ARG A 45 -8.33 -5.79 5.52
N GLU A 46 -9.46 -5.09 5.46
CA GLU A 46 -9.77 -4.05 4.47
C GLU A 46 -10.23 -2.81 5.24
N LEU A 47 -9.66 -1.63 4.96
CA LEU A 47 -10.13 -0.36 5.50
C LEU A 47 -10.42 0.64 4.38
N GLY A 48 -11.23 1.64 4.74
CA GLY A 48 -11.56 2.76 3.87
C GLY A 48 -12.48 2.40 2.69
N LYS A 49 -12.61 3.32 1.75
CA LYS A 49 -13.33 3.11 0.49
C LYS A 49 -12.40 3.36 -0.68
N LEU A 50 -12.65 2.67 -1.80
CA LEU A 50 -11.83 2.81 -3.01
C LEU A 50 -11.67 4.26 -3.46
N GLN A 51 -12.62 5.14 -3.14
CA GLN A 51 -12.58 6.56 -3.51
C GLN A 51 -11.74 7.44 -2.59
N ASP A 52 -11.29 6.94 -1.43
CA ASP A 52 -10.66 7.83 -0.43
C ASP A 52 -9.49 7.29 0.39
N SER A 53 -9.48 6.03 0.81
CA SER A 53 -8.54 5.56 1.85
C SER A 53 -8.42 4.05 1.84
N PHE A 54 -8.59 3.45 0.65
CA PHE A 54 -8.63 2.01 0.54
C PHE A 54 -7.27 1.40 0.80
N GLU A 55 -7.25 0.46 1.72
CA GLU A 55 -6.08 -0.35 2.03
C GLU A 55 -6.50 -1.80 2.29
N MET A 56 -5.60 -2.71 1.94
CA MET A 56 -5.76 -4.15 2.16
C MET A 56 -4.52 -4.70 2.85
N THR A 57 -4.70 -5.41 3.96
CA THR A 57 -3.61 -6.15 4.60
C THR A 57 -3.73 -7.63 4.28
N PHE A 58 -2.68 -8.19 3.73
CA PHE A 58 -2.49 -9.62 3.54
C PHE A 58 -1.46 -10.16 4.52
N LYS A 59 -1.58 -11.44 4.88
CA LYS A 59 -0.66 -12.10 5.80
C LYS A 59 -0.36 -13.53 5.37
N LYS A 60 0.91 -13.93 5.48
CA LYS A 60 1.37 -15.31 5.37
C LYS A 60 2.38 -15.58 6.49
N TYR A 61 2.08 -16.54 7.37
CA TYR A 61 2.85 -16.78 8.61
C TYR A 61 3.04 -15.52 9.46
N SER A 62 4.28 -15.07 9.62
CA SER A 62 4.64 -13.86 10.36
C SER A 62 4.85 -12.64 9.46
N ILE A 63 4.68 -12.77 8.14
CA ILE A 63 4.90 -11.72 7.14
C ILE A 63 3.57 -11.04 6.82
N ARG A 64 3.56 -9.71 6.82
CA ARG A 64 2.44 -8.86 6.38
C ARG A 64 2.79 -8.12 5.09
N LEU A 65 1.77 -7.93 4.26
CA LEU A 65 1.79 -7.11 3.06
C LEU A 65 0.63 -6.12 3.16
N ASP A 66 0.95 -4.84 3.30
CA ASP A 66 -0.01 -3.75 3.25
C ASP A 66 -0.01 -3.13 1.85
N VAL A 67 -1.18 -3.13 1.22
CA VAL A 67 -1.41 -2.54 -0.11
C VAL A 67 -2.25 -1.28 0.06
N PHE A 68 -1.62 -0.12 -0.15
CA PHE A 68 -2.27 1.18 -0.08
C PHE A 68 -2.68 1.67 -1.48
N CYS A 69 -3.78 2.41 -1.55
CA CYS A 69 -4.16 3.09 -2.78
C CYS A 69 -3.58 4.51 -2.87
N LEU A 70 -2.90 4.76 -3.99
CA LEU A 70 -2.42 6.07 -4.42
C LEU A 70 -3.48 6.73 -5.31
N TYR A 71 -3.82 7.97 -4.99
CA TYR A 71 -4.82 8.78 -5.67
C TYR A 71 -4.16 9.92 -6.40
N GLU A 72 -4.52 10.11 -7.66
CA GLU A 72 -4.06 11.25 -8.45
C GLU A 72 -4.86 12.50 -8.06
N GLY A 73 -4.16 13.50 -7.54
CA GLY A 73 -4.68 14.86 -7.40
C GLY A 73 -4.23 15.71 -8.58
N LYS A 74 -4.68 16.97 -8.59
CA LYS A 74 -4.33 17.93 -9.64
C LYS A 74 -2.86 18.36 -9.56
N ASP A 75 -2.39 18.61 -8.34
CA ASP A 75 -1.06 19.18 -8.06
C ASP A 75 -0.11 18.16 -7.43
N ASP A 76 -0.66 17.17 -6.71
CA ASP A 76 0.08 16.10 -6.06
C ASP A 76 -0.69 14.77 -6.08
N ASN A 77 0.04 13.67 -5.89
CA ASN A 77 -0.58 12.40 -5.60
C ASN A 77 -0.75 12.28 -4.08
N TRP A 78 -1.69 11.48 -3.61
CA TRP A 78 -1.90 11.32 -2.17
C TRP A 78 -2.36 9.91 -1.83
N THR A 79 -2.06 9.48 -0.62
CA THR A 79 -2.53 8.22 -0.04
C THR A 79 -3.43 8.50 1.17
N GLY A 80 -4.46 7.68 1.35
CA GLY A 80 -5.37 7.76 2.48
C GLY A 80 -5.11 6.65 3.49
N ALA A 81 -5.37 6.92 4.77
CA ALA A 81 -5.30 5.92 5.83
C ALA A 81 -6.48 6.06 6.80
N VAL A 82 -6.82 4.97 7.49
CA VAL A 82 -7.91 4.94 8.47
C VAL A 82 -7.39 4.48 9.83
N GLY A 83 -7.51 5.34 10.85
CA GLY A 83 -7.15 5.03 12.23
C GLY A 83 -8.14 4.07 12.88
N GLY A 84 -7.76 3.44 14.00
CA GLY A 84 -8.58 2.44 14.70
C GLY A 84 -9.94 2.97 15.22
N ASN A 85 -10.09 4.29 15.35
CA ASN A 85 -11.34 4.96 15.71
C ASN A 85 -12.16 5.42 14.48
N GLY A 86 -11.72 5.09 13.26
CA GLY A 86 -12.34 5.52 12.01
C GLY A 86 -11.90 6.89 11.50
N THR A 87 -11.01 7.61 12.20
CA THR A 87 -10.44 8.88 11.71
C THR A 87 -9.68 8.63 10.40
N LYS A 88 -9.90 9.50 9.41
CA LYS A 88 -9.21 9.44 8.12
C LYS A 88 -8.05 10.41 8.07
N TYR A 89 -6.95 9.96 7.48
CA TYR A 89 -5.75 10.75 7.25
C TYR A 89 -5.44 10.80 5.76
N ARG A 90 -4.86 11.91 5.32
CA ARG A 90 -4.36 12.12 3.96
C ARG A 90 -2.89 12.49 4.03
N SER A 91 -2.06 11.74 3.31
CA SER A 91 -0.64 12.05 3.14
C SER A 91 -0.38 12.40 1.68
N HIS A 92 0.19 13.57 1.45
CA HIS A 92 0.48 14.09 0.12
C HIS A 92 1.89 13.65 -0.31
N LEU A 93 1.95 12.95 -1.44
CA LEU A 93 3.17 12.58 -2.14
C LEU A 93 3.45 13.66 -3.19
N VAL A 94 4.40 14.54 -2.84
CA VAL A 94 4.95 15.48 -3.81
C VAL A 94 5.62 14.67 -4.91
N ASN A 95 5.26 14.95 -6.17
CA ASN A 95 5.89 14.32 -7.33
C ASN A 95 7.39 14.62 -7.30
N PHE A 96 8.19 13.68 -6.79
CA PHE A 96 9.60 13.65 -7.10
C PHE A 96 9.69 13.23 -8.55
N LEU A 97 9.90 14.21 -9.43
CA LEU A 97 10.43 13.95 -10.76
C LEU A 97 11.75 13.22 -10.56
N VAL A 98 11.71 11.89 -10.60
CA VAL A 98 12.90 11.10 -10.86
C VAL A 98 13.07 11.21 -12.37
N GLU A 99 13.77 12.27 -12.80
CA GLU A 99 14.45 12.23 -14.09
C GLU A 99 15.46 11.07 -14.00
N ALA A 100 15.20 10.02 -14.76
CA ALA A 100 16.13 8.93 -15.04
C ALA A 100 16.24 8.79 -16.56
#